data_AF-A0A7X7SC86-F1
#
_entry.id   AF-A0A7X7SC86-F1
#
_cell.length_a   1.000
_cell.length_b   1.000
_cell.length_c   1.000
_cell.angle_alpha   90.00
_cell.angle_beta   90.00
_cell.angle_gamma   90.00
#
_symmetry.space_group_name_H-M   'P 1'
#
loop_
_entity.id
_entity.type
_entity.pdbx_description
1 polymer ?
#
loop_
_entity_poly.entity_id
_entity_poly.type
_entity_poly.pdbx_seq_one_letter_code
_entity_poly.pdbx_strand_id
1 'polypeptide(L)' 'MPNRPSDGTRINEDIRISPIRLVKDDGEQLVIETHKALQMAKEAELDLVEV' A
#
# COMPACT_ATOMS: atom_id res chain seq x y z
N MET A 1 15.45 -7.96 26.12
CA MET A 1 14.95 -6.70 25.52
C MET A 1 14.01 -7.09 24.39
N PRO A 2 12.77 -6.56 24.33
CA PRO A 2 11.77 -7.03 23.38
C PRO A 2 12.15 -6.60 21.96
N ASN A 3 12.09 -7.55 21.03
CA ASN A 3 12.16 -7.32 19.60
C ASN A 3 10.91 -6.51 19.20
N ARG A 4 10.98 -5.18 19.27
CA ARG A 4 9.96 -4.33 18.65
C ARG A 4 10.16 -4.54 17.15
N PRO A 5 9.25 -5.19 16.41
CA PRO A 5 9.33 -5.11 14.96
C PRO A 5 9.36 -3.61 14.67
N SER A 6 10.39 -3.15 13.97
CA SER A 6 10.40 -1.83 13.40
C SER A 6 9.04 -1.64 12.72
N ASP A 7 8.19 -0.77 13.25
CA ASP A 7 6.97 -0.28 12.61
C ASP A 7 7.37 0.55 11.38
N GLY A 8 8.14 -0.07 10.48
CA GLY A 8 8.50 0.45 9.18
C GLY A 8 7.28 0.26 8.31
N THR A 9 6.61 1.37 8.01
CA THR A 9 5.60 1.46 6.97
C THR A 9 6.05 0.66 5.75
N ARG A 10 5.30 -0.40 5.40
CA ARG A 10 5.59 -1.15 4.18
C ARG A 10 5.13 -0.33 2.99
N ILE A 11 5.96 -0.28 1.97
CA ILE A 11 5.67 0.47 0.75
C ILE A 11 5.80 -0.42 -0.47
N ASN A 12 5.03 -0.12 -1.51
CA ASN A 12 5.16 -0.72 -2.82
C ASN A 12 5.21 -2.27 -2.76
N GLU A 13 6.29 -2.88 -3.28
CA GLU A 13 6.47 -4.33 -3.36
C GLU A 13 6.63 -5.03 -1.99
N ASP A 14 6.86 -4.27 -0.92
CA ASP A 14 6.91 -4.83 0.44
C ASP A 14 5.52 -5.24 0.96
N ILE A 15 4.45 -4.73 0.32
CA ILE A 15 3.07 -5.05 0.67
C ILE A 15 2.70 -6.41 0.05
N ARG A 16 2.56 -7.44 0.90
CA ARG A 16 2.26 -8.83 0.47
C ARG A 16 0.82 -9.27 0.69
N ILE A 17 0.03 -8.49 1.41
CA ILE A 17 -1.38 -8.78 1.68
C ILE A 17 -2.22 -8.53 0.42
N SER A 18 -3.28 -9.31 0.21
CA SER A 18 -4.28 -9.10 -0.85
C SER A 18 -5.59 -9.78 -0.44
N PRO A 19 -6.77 -9.17 -0.63
CA PRO A 19 -6.99 -7.82 -1.20
C PRO A 19 -6.67 -6.71 -0.20
N ILE A 20 -6.41 -5.50 -0.72
CA ILE A 20 -6.18 -4.28 0.07
C ILE A 20 -7.24 -3.22 -0.21
N ARG A 21 -7.41 -2.31 0.75
CA ARG A 21 -8.20 -1.10 0.59
C ARG A 21 -7.28 0.03 0.13
N LEU A 22 -7.36 0.40 -1.13
CA LEU A 22 -6.66 1.57 -1.67
C LEU A 22 -7.43 2.83 -1.30
N VAL A 23 -6.71 3.84 -0.83
CA VAL A 23 -7.18 5.21 -0.67
C VAL A 23 -6.44 6.06 -1.70
N LYS A 24 -7.18 6.73 -2.58
CA LYS A 24 -6.62 7.66 -3.57
C LYS A 24 -6.40 9.05 -2.96
N ASP A 25 -5.70 9.90 -3.70
CA ASP A 25 -5.45 11.32 -3.37
C ASP A 25 -6.74 12.16 -3.35
N ASP A 26 -7.73 11.79 -4.15
CA ASP A 26 -9.07 12.40 -4.17
C ASP A 26 -9.98 11.96 -3.00
N GLY A 27 -9.52 11.01 -2.16
CA GLY A 27 -10.27 10.45 -1.04
C GLY A 27 -11.18 9.27 -1.41
N GLU A 28 -11.22 8.84 -2.67
CA GLU A 28 -11.94 7.64 -3.09
C GLU A 28 -11.29 6.39 -2.46
N GLN A 29 -12.14 5.48 -1.98
CA GLN A 29 -11.71 4.21 -1.42
C GLN A 29 -12.25 3.04 -2.22
N LEU A 30 -11.38 2.08 -2.53
CA LEU A 30 -11.73 0.91 -3.31
C LEU A 30 -10.96 -0.33 -2.84
N VAL A 31 -11.62 -1.49 -2.85
CA VAL A 31 -11.00 -2.77 -2.47
C VAL A 31 -10.52 -3.47 -3.73
N ILE A 32 -9.20 -3.61 -3.87
CA ILE A 32 -8.56 -4.21 -5.05
C ILE A 32 -7.38 -5.09 -4.64
N GLU A 33 -6.87 -5.85 -5.60
CA GLU A 33 -5.62 -6.57 -5.44
C GLU A 33 -4.42 -5.63 -5.40
N THR A 34 -3.41 -6.00 -4.62
CA THR A 34 -2.20 -5.20 -4.42
C THR A 34 -1.42 -4.97 -5.71
N HIS A 35 -1.37 -5.95 -6.61
CA HIS A 35 -0.70 -5.77 -7.91
C HIS A 35 -1.36 -4.64 -8.72
N LYS A 36 -2.69 -4.51 -8.66
CA LYS A 36 -3.43 -3.45 -9.35
C LYS A 36 -3.21 -2.10 -8.69
N ALA A 37 -3.18 -2.07 -7.36
CA ALA A 37 -2.84 -0.86 -6.61
C ALA A 37 -1.42 -0.35 -6.94
N LEU A 38 -0.45 -1.26 -7.08
CA LEU A 38 0.91 -0.93 -7.48
C LEU A 38 0.98 -0.36 -8.91
N GLN A 39 0.20 -0.90 -9.85
CA GLN A 39 0.11 -0.31 -11.19
C GLN A 39 -0.47 1.10 -11.15
N MET A 40 -1.56 1.30 -10.39
CA MET A 40 -2.18 2.62 -10.25
C MET A 40 -1.23 3.64 -9.60
N ALA A 41 -0.49 3.23 -8.56
CA ALA A 41 0.53 4.06 -7.92
C ALA A 41 1.63 4.45 -8.93
N LYS A 42 2.13 3.49 -9.72
CA LYS A 42 3.14 3.73 -10.76
C LYS A 42 2.65 4.65 -11.89
N GLU A 43 1.41 4.49 -12.34
CA GLU A 43 0.80 5.35 -13.36
C GLU A 43 0.59 6.79 -12.88
N ALA A 44 0.33 6.96 -11.58
CA ALA A 44 0.19 8.26 -10.94
C ALA A 44 1.52 8.87 -10.45
N GLU A 45 2.65 8.16 -10.64
CA GLU A 45 3.96 8.53 -10.07
C GLU A 45 3.92 8.72 -8.53
N LEU A 46 3.10 7.91 -7.85
CA LEU A 46 2.93 7.87 -6.39
C LEU A 46 3.47 6.58 -5.79
N ASP A 47 3.70 6.59 -4.47
CA ASP A 47 4.05 5.40 -3.70
C ASP A 47 2.83 4.79 -3.01
N LEU A 48 2.73 3.46 -3.01
CA LEU A 48 1.73 2.73 -2.23
C LEU A 48 2.26 2.56 -0.80
N VAL A 49 1.50 3.01 0.20
CA VAL A 49 1.92 3.04 1.61
C VAL A 49 0.90 2.30 2.49
N GLU A 50 1.34 1.35 3.31
CA GLU A 50 0.52 0.66 4.32
C GLU A 50 0.29 1.56 5.55
N VAL A 51 -0.97 1.83 5.90
CA VAL A 51 -1.39 2.68 7.04
C VAL A 51 -2.37 1.98 7.97
#